data_AF-A0A9X2K172-F1
#
_entry.id   AF-A0A9X2K172-F1
#
_cell.length_a   1.000
_cell.length_b   1.000
_cell.length_c   1.000
_cell.angle_alpha   90.00
_cell.angle_beta   90.00
_cell.angle_gamma   90.00
#
_symmetry.space_group_name_H-M   'P 1'
#
loop_
_entity.id
_entity.type
_entity.pdbx_description
1 polymer ?
#
loop_
_entity_poly.entity_id
_entity_poly.type
_entity_poly.pdbx_seq_one_letter_code
_entity_poly.pdbx_strand_id
1 'polypeptide(L)'
;MVLYQAPGLPFTGTGTWRGRDGMEQFLAAFSEVWESMEFLEQEHWGDGDTVVVRNRVRFRARATGQEIETLIVQLITVRNGRMLECRPFYWDPTAIAQACGSVLSHRAEQG
;
A
#
# COMPACT_ATOMS: atom_id res chain seq x y z
N MET A 1 7.61 -8.94 -12.18
CA MET A 1 6.62 -8.39 -11.24
C MET A 1 6.93 -6.91 -11.01
N VAL A 2 5.93 -6.05 -11.09
CA VAL A 2 6.02 -4.62 -10.76
C VAL A 2 4.98 -4.30 -9.68
N LEU A 3 5.42 -3.73 -8.58
CA LEU A 3 4.54 -3.20 -7.54
C LEU A 3 4.50 -1.67 -7.66
N TYR A 4 3.32 -1.14 -7.89
CA TYR A 4 3.06 0.29 -7.80
C TYR A 4 2.65 0.66 -6.38
N GLN A 5 2.94 1.88 -5.96
CA GLN A 5 2.46 2.46 -4.73
C GLN A 5 1.95 3.88 -5.00
N ALA A 6 0.82 4.23 -4.39
CA ALA A 6 0.32 5.60 -4.46
C ALA A 6 1.36 6.56 -3.86
N PRO A 7 1.63 7.73 -4.45
CA PRO A 7 2.56 8.69 -3.86
C PRO A 7 2.02 9.23 -2.52
N GLY A 8 2.91 9.75 -1.68
CA GLY A 8 2.53 10.46 -0.45
C GLY A 8 2.35 9.58 0.79
N LEU A 9 2.54 8.26 0.69
CA LEU A 9 2.63 7.38 1.86
C LEU A 9 4.10 7.17 2.27
N PRO A 10 4.39 6.96 3.57
CA PRO A 10 5.76 6.94 4.08
C PRO A 10 6.62 5.76 3.60
N PHE A 11 6.02 4.73 3.00
CA PHE A 11 6.69 3.51 2.50
C PHE A 11 6.77 3.43 0.96
N THR A 12 6.48 4.52 0.24
CA THR A 12 6.26 4.45 -1.23
C THR A 12 7.54 4.57 -2.03
N GLY A 13 8.59 5.17 -1.47
CA GLY A 13 9.83 5.48 -2.20
C GLY A 13 9.53 6.25 -3.49
N THR A 14 10.03 5.75 -4.62
CA THR A 14 9.77 6.30 -5.97
C THR A 14 8.38 5.96 -6.53
N GLY A 15 7.58 5.17 -5.80
CA GLY A 15 6.24 4.73 -6.18
C GLY A 15 6.20 3.52 -7.12
N THR A 16 7.35 3.02 -7.60
CA THR A 16 7.40 1.82 -8.46
C THR A 16 8.58 0.92 -8.11
N TRP A 17 8.28 -0.32 -7.77
CA TRP A 17 9.24 -1.35 -7.36
C TRP A 17 9.25 -2.49 -8.38
N ARG A 18 10.43 -2.86 -8.90
CA ARG A 18 10.56 -3.82 -10.02
C ARG A 18 11.39 -5.03 -9.64
N GLY A 19 10.89 -6.21 -10.03
CA GLY A 19 11.61 -7.46 -9.86
C GLY A 19 11.77 -7.85 -8.39
N ARG A 20 12.71 -8.77 -8.14
CA ARG A 20 13.00 -9.29 -6.81
C ARG A 20 13.57 -8.20 -5.90
N ASP A 21 14.62 -7.52 -6.37
CA ASP A 21 15.32 -6.49 -5.60
C ASP A 21 14.39 -5.34 -5.19
N GLY A 22 13.51 -4.91 -6.11
CA GLY A 22 12.51 -3.90 -5.80
C GLY A 22 11.51 -4.37 -4.74
N MET A 23 11.11 -5.64 -4.75
CA MET A 23 10.23 -6.20 -3.71
C MET A 23 10.94 -6.28 -2.35
N GLU A 24 12.21 -6.70 -2.33
CA GLU A 24 13.00 -6.76 -1.09
C GLU A 24 13.15 -5.35 -0.47
N GLN A 25 13.43 -4.33 -1.28
CA GLN A 25 13.50 -2.94 -0.82
C GLN A 25 12.14 -2.42 -0.35
N PHE A 26 11.06 -2.75 -1.05
CA PHE A 26 9.70 -2.39 -0.62
C PHE A 26 9.38 -3.01 0.73
N LEU A 27 9.64 -4.31 0.93
CA LEU A 27 9.37 -5.00 2.18
C LEU A 27 10.19 -4.41 3.34
N ALA A 28 11.46 -4.05 3.09
CA ALA A 28 12.27 -3.34 4.07
C ALA A 28 11.62 -2.00 4.47
N ALA A 29 11.31 -1.12 3.51
CA ALA A 29 10.65 0.16 3.77
C ALA A 29 9.28 -0.01 4.45
N PHE A 30 8.51 -1.02 4.06
CA PHE A 30 7.22 -1.33 4.67
C PHE A 30 7.36 -1.76 6.13
N SER A 31 8.38 -2.58 6.45
CA SER A 31 8.65 -3.06 7.81
C SER A 31 9.20 -1.99 8.76
N GLU A 32 9.86 -0.97 8.23
CA GLU A 32 10.30 0.21 8.99
C GLU A 32 9.10 1.03 9.46
N VAL A 33 8.06 1.13 8.64
CA VAL A 33 6.85 1.91 8.96
C VAL A 33 5.89 1.14 9.88
N TRP A 34 5.63 -0.13 9.57
CA TRP A 34 4.59 -0.90 10.23
C TRP A 34 5.16 -1.87 11.27
N GLU A 35 4.63 -1.80 12.49
CA GLU A 35 4.87 -2.78 13.55
C GLU A 35 4.07 -4.06 13.29
N SER A 36 2.80 -3.91 12.89
CA SER A 36 1.94 -5.02 12.52
C SER A 36 0.96 -4.64 11.40
N MET A 37 0.49 -5.68 10.70
CA MET A 37 -0.54 -5.62 9.68
C MET A 37 -1.45 -6.85 9.86
N GLU A 38 -2.74 -6.62 9.99
CA GLU A 38 -3.76 -7.67 10.17
C GLU A 38 -4.83 -7.52 9.09
N PHE A 39 -5.05 -8.57 8.29
CA PHE A 39 -6.18 -8.65 7.37
C PHE A 39 -7.44 -9.04 8.15
N LEU A 40 -8.36 -8.10 8.28
CA LEU A 40 -9.63 -8.31 8.98
C LEU A 40 -10.69 -8.94 8.07
N GLU A 41 -10.60 -8.63 6.78
CA GLU A 41 -11.53 -9.12 5.76
C GLU A 41 -10.83 -9.07 4.39
N GLN A 42 -11.09 -10.08 3.57
CA GLN A 42 -10.55 -10.15 2.22
C GLN A 42 -11.59 -10.74 1.28
N GLU A 43 -11.85 -10.01 0.20
CA GLU A 43 -12.71 -10.40 -0.89
C GLU A 43 -11.94 -10.25 -2.21
N HIS A 44 -12.17 -11.15 -3.15
CA HIS A 44 -11.50 -11.09 -4.45
C HIS A 44 -12.48 -11.39 -5.57
N TRP A 45 -12.24 -10.73 -6.69
CA TRP A 45 -12.96 -10.92 -7.94
C TRP A 45 -11.93 -10.98 -9.06
N GLY A 46 -12.17 -11.77 -10.09
CA GLY A 46 -11.25 -11.82 -11.21
C GLY A 46 -11.86 -12.45 -12.44
N ASP A 47 -11.36 -12.02 -13.60
CA ASP A 47 -11.64 -12.62 -14.89
C ASP A 47 -10.39 -12.52 -15.78
N GLY A 48 -10.13 -13.57 -16.56
CA GLY A 48 -8.93 -13.70 -17.39
C GLY A 48 -7.62 -13.43 -16.62
N ASP A 49 -6.87 -12.43 -17.08
CA ASP A 49 -5.55 -12.05 -16.54
C ASP A 49 -5.63 -11.02 -15.41
N THR A 50 -6.83 -10.64 -14.93
CA THR A 50 -7.00 -9.56 -13.94
C THR A 50 -7.68 -10.06 -12.68
N VAL A 51 -7.10 -9.73 -11.52
CA VAL A 51 -7.67 -9.98 -10.19
C VAL A 51 -7.77 -8.66 -9.43
N VAL A 52 -8.92 -8.41 -8.84
CA VAL A 52 -9.16 -7.32 -7.90
C VAL A 52 -9.30 -7.91 -6.50
N VAL A 53 -8.53 -7.42 -5.54
CA VAL A 53 -8.63 -7.85 -4.14
C VAL A 53 -9.01 -6.65 -3.29
N ARG A 54 -10.15 -6.71 -2.59
CA ARG A 54 -10.53 -5.75 -1.56
C ARG A 54 -10.10 -6.31 -0.21
N ASN A 55 -9.42 -5.48 0.57
CA ASN A 55 -8.98 -5.81 1.92
C ASN A 55 -9.49 -4.76 2.89
N ARG A 56 -9.97 -5.20 4.05
CA ARG A 56 -10.06 -4.39 5.26
C ARG A 56 -8.89 -4.77 6.15
N VAL A 57 -8.04 -3.80 6.47
CA VAL A 57 -6.75 -4.05 7.11
C VAL A 57 -6.60 -3.15 8.32
N ARG A 58 -6.11 -3.71 9.42
CA ARG A 58 -5.60 -2.95 10.56
C ARG A 58 -4.09 -2.88 10.50
N PHE A 59 -3.55 -1.68 10.56
CA PHE A 59 -2.12 -1.43 10.70
C PHE A 59 -1.81 -0.85 12.07
N ARG A 60 -0.61 -1.13 12.57
CA ARG A 60 -0.03 -0.42 13.71
C ARG A 60 1.27 0.25 13.30
N ALA A 61 1.32 1.57 13.36
CA ALA A 61 2.49 2.35 13.00
C ALA A 61 3.58 2.20 14.05
N ARG A 62 4.80 1.85 13.62
CA ARG A 62 5.93 1.65 14.53
C ARG A 62 6.37 2.94 15.22
N ALA A 63 6.37 4.06 14.49
CA ALA A 63 6.86 5.34 14.98
C ALA A 63 5.97 5.97 16.05
N THR A 64 4.65 5.77 15.96
CA THR A 64 3.66 6.45 16.81
C THR A 64 2.92 5.49 17.74
N GLY A 65 2.97 4.18 17.47
CA GLY A 65 2.15 3.17 18.14
C GLY A 65 0.66 3.23 17.78
N GLN A 66 0.24 4.14 16.89
CA GLN A 66 -1.16 4.31 16.52
C GLN A 66 -1.64 3.17 15.63
N GLU A 67 -2.88 2.73 15.88
CA GLU A 67 -3.58 1.79 15.02
C GLU A 67 -4.51 2.52 14.05
N ILE A 68 -4.54 2.05 12.81
CA ILE A 68 -5.48 2.52 11.80
C ILE A 68 -6.10 1.34 11.09
N GLU A 69 -7.43 1.33 11.02
CA GLU A 69 -8.20 0.46 10.14
C GLU A 69 -8.52 1.20 8.84
N THR A 70 -8.24 0.56 7.71
CA THR A 70 -8.46 1.16 6.39
C THR A 70 -8.87 0.11 5.35
N LEU A 71 -9.35 0.60 4.20
CA LEU A 71 -9.68 -0.22 3.04
C LEU A 71 -8.61 -0.07 1.96
N ILE A 72 -8.18 -1.20 1.40
CA ILE A 72 -7.24 -1.26 0.28
C ILE A 72 -7.84 -2.11 -0.83
N VAL A 73 -7.92 -1.58 -2.04
CA VAL A 73 -8.22 -2.36 -3.24
C VAL A 73 -6.95 -2.55 -4.04
N GLN A 74 -6.63 -3.77 -4.43
CA GLN A 74 -5.46 -4.08 -5.26
C GLN A 74 -5.94 -4.54 -6.63
N LEU A 75 -5.48 -3.85 -7.68
CA LEU A 75 -5.60 -4.33 -9.04
C LEU A 75 -4.34 -5.13 -9.39
N ILE A 76 -4.51 -6.39 -9.77
CA ILE A 76 -3.43 -7.34 -9.99
C ILE A 76 -3.54 -7.91 -11.39
N THR A 77 -2.46 -7.82 -12.16
CA THR A 77 -2.33 -8.51 -13.45
C THR A 77 -1.60 -9.82 -13.22
N VAL A 78 -2.19 -10.94 -13.66
CA VAL A 78 -1.66 -12.30 -13.54
C VAL A 78 -1.50 -12.88 -14.95
N ARG A 79 -0.41 -13.61 -15.20
CA ARG A 79 -0.26 -14.46 -16.38
C ARG A 79 0.38 -15.78 -16.02
N ASN A 80 -0.12 -16.87 -16.58
CA ASN A 80 0.38 -18.22 -16.32
C ASN A 80 0.51 -18.52 -14.81
N GLY A 81 -0.48 -18.08 -14.02
CA GLY A 81 -0.50 -18.24 -12.56
C GLY A 81 0.52 -17.38 -11.79
N ARG A 82 1.19 -16.41 -12.45
CA ARG A 82 2.19 -15.53 -11.83
C ARG A 82 1.75 -14.08 -11.84
N MET A 83 1.97 -13.39 -10.73
CA MET A 83 1.71 -11.96 -10.62
C MET A 83 2.73 -11.16 -11.45
N LEU A 84 2.22 -10.44 -12.46
CA LEU A 84 3.01 -9.52 -13.29
C LEU A 84 3.03 -8.12 -12.70
N GLU A 85 1.88 -7.64 -12.24
CA GLU A 85 1.73 -6.29 -11.68
C GLU A 85 0.77 -6.29 -10.50
N CYS A 86 1.01 -5.41 -9.53
CA CYS A 86 0.09 -5.13 -8.44
C CYS A 86 0.04 -3.61 -8.20
N ARG A 87 -1.17 -3.07 -8.09
CA ARG A 87 -1.43 -1.66 -7.80
C ARG A 87 -2.48 -1.53 -6.69
N PRO A 88 -2.07 -1.22 -5.45
CA PRO A 88 -2.98 -0.89 -4.37
C PRO A 88 -3.54 0.54 -4.53
N PHE A 89 -4.80 0.69 -4.14
CA PHE A 89 -5.54 1.92 -4.00
C PHE A 89 -6.04 1.98 -2.56
N TYR A 90 -5.60 3.00 -1.84
CA TYR A 90 -5.92 3.21 -0.44
C TYR A 90 -7.12 4.13 -0.35
N TRP A 91 -8.10 3.79 0.49
CA TRP A 91 -9.30 4.60 0.65
C TRP A 91 -9.01 5.99 1.20
N ASP A 92 -8.13 6.08 2.22
CA ASP A 92 -7.72 7.34 2.83
C ASP A 92 -6.19 7.36 3.05
N PRO A 93 -5.40 7.76 2.02
CA PRO A 93 -3.96 7.87 2.15
C PRO A 93 -3.52 8.90 3.19
N THR A 94 -4.31 9.95 3.41
CA THR A 94 -3.98 11.02 4.36
C THR A 94 -4.08 10.50 5.79
N ALA A 95 -5.12 9.76 6.13
CA ALA A 95 -5.26 9.14 7.45
C ALA A 95 -4.11 8.14 7.72
N ILE A 96 -3.70 7.38 6.71
CA ILE A 96 -2.54 6.47 6.82
C ILE A 96 -1.26 7.26 7.11
N ALA A 97 -1.00 8.34 6.37
CA ALA A 97 0.17 9.19 6.58
C ALA A 97 0.16 9.81 7.99
N GLN A 98 -0.99 10.32 8.44
CA GLN A 98 -1.17 10.89 9.78
C GLN A 98 -0.92 9.87 10.88
N ALA A 99 -1.40 8.63 10.73
CA ALA A 99 -1.15 7.56 11.68
C ALA A 99 0.35 7.26 11.82
N CYS A 100 1.12 7.43 10.75
CA CYS A 100 2.58 7.31 10.77
C CYS A 100 3.30 8.56 11.30
N GLY A 101 2.58 9.62 11.70
CA GLY A 101 3.16 10.90 12.13
C GLY A 101 3.60 11.81 10.99
N SER A 102 3.29 11.47 9.73
CA SER A 102 3.54 12.34 8.58
C SER A 102 2.36 13.29 8.39
N VAL A 103 2.58 14.58 8.64
CA VAL A 103 1.66 15.63 8.20
C VAL A 103 2.00 15.94 6.76
N LEU A 104 1.20 15.44 5.81
CA LEU A 104 1.24 15.94 4.43
C LEU A 104 0.90 17.44 4.50
N SER A 105 1.94 18.29 4.46
CA SER A 105 1.78 19.73 4.48
C SER A 105 1.03 20.13 3.22
N HIS A 106 -0.26 20.42 3.35
CA HIS A 106 -1.07 20.99 2.29
C HIS A 106 -0.61 22.44 2.09
N ARG A 107 0.47 22.65 1.34
CA ARG A 107 0.70 23.96 0.71
C ARG A 107 -0.28 24.05 -0.45
N ALA A 108 -1.50 24.49 -0.14
CA ALA A 108 -2.35 25.10 -1.13
C ALA A 108 -1.62 26.36 -1.62
N GLU A 109 -1.15 26.33 -2.86
CA GLU A 109 -0.69 27.52 -3.57
C GLU A 109 -1.91 28.44 -3.76
N GLN A 110 -1.99 29.48 -2.93
CA GLN A 110 -2.71 30.71 -3.26
C GLN A 110 -1.66 31.77 -3.56
N GLY A 111 -1.62 32.20 -4.82
CA GLY A 111 -0.77 33.27 -5.34
C GLY A 111 -1.16 33.57 -6.77
#